data_AF-A0A3M2HBE5-F1
#
_entry.id   AF-A0A3M2HBE5-F1
#
_cell.length_a   1.000
_cell.length_b   1.000
_cell.length_c   1.000
_cell.angle_alpha   90.00
_cell.angle_beta   90.00
_cell.angle_gamma   90.00
#
_symmetry.space_group_name_H-M   'P 1'
#
loop_
_entity.id
_entity.type
_entity.pdbx_description
1 polymer ?
#
loop_
_entity_poly.entity_id
_entity_poly.type
_entity_poly.pdbx_seq_one_letter_code
_entity_poly.pdbx_strand_id
1 'polypeptide(L)'
;MEKYFNNFKIGASFTAFILSIIFRLSFTYLITDPLPFSMGIVDAIIVAAGATLFVLSAYEFIHIRFPDTAEMLPLFAAIVWTVIVSSYIILRYQPNYQSSLSILVTAVFVGMGWWIQAISTAANARRTHTLNIIMASRTSSEYQEQTRKSAKHYRANVVPPELAEWRFSPNKEEFRYIDVPDDLNDSINGSVYVLNYFEFLAQGIKCRDLDEKLLKECFSGILKGVERRCFYIIIEAQKGDPACFEGIIFLSKRWNNESIVERYRSNPDGAALGPFYPASEALQKILQAKKRGDCEDNDNPEHS
;
A
#
# COMPACT_ATOMS: atom_id res chain seq x y z
N MET A 1 -10.02 6.26 17.85
CA MET A 1 -10.76 5.52 18.89
C MET A 1 -9.88 4.49 19.60
N GLU A 2 -9.11 3.67 18.88
CA GLU A 2 -8.26 2.62 19.46
C GLU A 2 -7.22 3.11 20.50
N LYS A 3 -6.54 4.23 20.22
CA LYS A 3 -5.58 4.85 21.15
C LYS A 3 -6.21 5.25 22.51
N TYR A 4 -7.47 5.70 22.51
CA TYR A 4 -8.19 6.07 23.74
C TYR A 4 -8.58 4.83 24.55
N PHE A 5 -8.92 3.74 23.86
CA PHE A 5 -9.28 2.47 24.49
C PHE A 5 -8.08 1.80 25.16
N ASN A 6 -6.89 1.86 24.56
CA ASN A 6 -5.68 1.28 25.16
C ASN A 6 -5.16 2.10 26.35
N ASN A 7 -5.24 3.43 26.28
CA ASN A 7 -4.93 4.29 27.43
C ASN A 7 -5.86 4.00 28.63
N PHE A 8 -7.13 3.71 28.37
CA PHE A 8 -8.09 3.32 29.42
C PHE A 8 -7.72 1.97 30.06
N LYS A 9 -7.37 0.95 29.26
CA LYS A 9 -6.96 -0.37 29.78
C LYS A 9 -5.69 -0.31 30.62
N ILE A 10 -4.70 0.48 30.18
CA ILE A 10 -3.46 0.70 30.93
C ILE A 10 -3.77 1.43 32.25
N GLY A 11 -4.59 2.48 32.19
CA GLY A 11 -5.03 3.22 33.38
C GLY A 11 -5.75 2.32 34.39
N ALA A 12 -6.73 1.51 33.94
CA ALA A 12 -7.47 0.58 34.78
C ALA A 12 -6.55 -0.48 35.42
N SER A 13 -5.59 -1.01 34.64
CA SER A 13 -4.61 -1.99 35.15
C SER A 13 -3.66 -1.37 36.19
N PHE A 14 -3.26 -0.11 35.98
CA PHE A 14 -2.45 0.64 36.93
C PHE A 14 -3.19 0.89 38.24
N THR A 15 -4.45 1.34 38.15
CA THR A 15 -5.29 1.53 39.32
C THR A 15 -5.50 0.22 40.09
N ALA A 16 -5.78 -0.89 39.40
CA ALA A 16 -5.94 -2.20 40.02
C ALA A 16 -4.66 -2.68 40.73
N PHE A 17 -3.50 -2.46 40.13
CA PHE A 17 -2.20 -2.79 40.73
C PHE A 17 -1.92 -1.99 42.00
N ILE A 18 -2.11 -0.66 41.95
CA ILE A 18 -1.90 0.23 43.10
C ILE A 18 -2.89 -0.09 44.23
N LEU A 19 -4.18 -0.30 43.92
CA LEU A 19 -5.18 -0.68 44.91
C LEU A 19 -4.83 -2.00 45.58
N SER A 20 -4.33 -2.99 44.83
CA SER A 20 -3.93 -4.29 45.37
C SER A 20 -2.70 -4.20 46.27
N ILE A 21 -1.72 -3.34 45.96
CA ILE A 21 -0.56 -3.07 46.83
C ILE A 21 -1.00 -2.38 48.12
N ILE A 22 -1.85 -1.35 48.01
CA ILE A 22 -2.37 -0.62 49.19
C ILE A 22 -3.14 -1.60 50.08
N PHE A 23 -4.02 -2.42 49.49
CA PHE A 23 -4.77 -3.45 50.20
C PHE A 23 -3.83 -4.42 50.95
N ARG A 24 -2.80 -4.93 50.28
CA ARG A 24 -1.81 -5.81 50.93
C ARG A 24 -1.08 -5.12 52.09
N LEU A 25 -0.67 -3.87 51.92
CA LEU A 25 0.02 -3.10 52.98
C LEU A 25 -0.90 -2.84 54.17
N SER A 26 -2.16 -2.50 53.93
CA SER A 26 -3.15 -2.30 54.98
C SER A 26 -3.37 -3.57 55.80
N PHE A 27 -3.52 -4.72 55.14
CA PHE A 27 -3.71 -5.99 55.85
C PHE A 27 -2.43 -6.52 56.53
N THR A 28 -1.25 -6.05 56.14
CA THR A 28 0.02 -6.46 56.79
C THR A 28 0.36 -5.60 58.00
N TYR A 29 0.04 -4.30 57.98
CA TYR A 29 0.49 -3.35 59.00
C TYR A 29 -0.63 -2.79 59.89
N LEU A 30 -1.89 -2.80 59.45
CA LEU A 30 -3.01 -2.17 60.19
C LEU A 30 -3.97 -3.18 60.84
N ILE A 31 -4.00 -4.44 60.40
CA ILE A 31 -4.97 -5.45 60.87
C ILE A 31 -4.20 -6.69 61.33
N THR A 32 -4.11 -6.88 62.65
CA THR A 32 -3.37 -7.98 63.31
C THR A 32 -4.20 -9.21 63.68
N ASP A 33 -5.46 -9.28 63.22
CA ASP A 33 -6.36 -10.39 63.49
C ASP A 33 -6.26 -11.50 62.43
N PRO A 34 -6.60 -12.77 62.75
CA PRO A 34 -6.54 -13.86 61.79
C PRO A 34 -7.51 -13.60 60.63
N LEU A 35 -6.95 -13.43 59.43
CA LEU A 35 -7.70 -13.12 58.23
C LEU A 35 -8.54 -14.31 57.75
N PRO A 36 -9.74 -14.07 57.19
CA PRO A 36 -10.59 -15.13 56.65
C PRO A 36 -10.10 -15.73 55.33
N PHE A 37 -8.97 -15.24 54.78
CA PHE A 37 -8.41 -15.68 53.50
C PHE A 37 -6.88 -15.75 53.51
N SER A 38 -6.32 -16.54 52.60
CA SER A 38 -4.86 -16.66 52.42
C SER A 38 -4.28 -15.42 51.73
N MET A 39 -3.27 -14.80 52.34
CA MET A 39 -2.50 -13.69 51.74
C MET A 39 -1.83 -14.07 50.40
N GLY A 40 -1.66 -15.37 50.11
CA GLY A 40 -1.16 -15.84 48.81
C GLY A 40 -2.10 -15.50 47.63
N ILE A 41 -3.40 -15.36 47.88
CA ILE A 41 -4.38 -14.96 46.85
C ILE A 41 -4.19 -13.48 46.49
N VAL A 42 -3.97 -12.63 47.50
CA VAL A 42 -3.70 -11.20 47.30
C VAL A 42 -2.42 -10.99 46.50
N ASP A 43 -1.36 -11.75 46.83
CA ASP A 43 -0.10 -11.71 46.10
C ASP A 43 -0.26 -12.15 44.64
N ALA A 44 -1.07 -13.18 44.37
CA ALA A 44 -1.37 -13.63 43.01
C ALA A 44 -2.12 -12.55 42.20
N ILE A 45 -3.07 -11.84 42.83
CA ILE A 45 -3.80 -10.73 42.19
C ILE A 45 -2.85 -9.57 41.87
N ILE A 46 -1.94 -9.22 42.78
CA ILE A 46 -0.93 -8.17 42.54
C ILE A 46 -0.06 -8.54 41.33
N VAL A 47 0.40 -9.79 41.27
CA VAL A 47 1.24 -10.25 40.16
C VAL A 47 0.46 -10.28 38.85
N ALA A 48 -0.79 -10.76 38.84
CA ALA A 48 -1.62 -10.76 37.64
C ALA A 48 -1.92 -9.33 37.14
N ALA A 49 -2.22 -8.39 38.05
CA ALA A 49 -2.42 -6.99 37.71
C ALA A 49 -1.13 -6.33 37.18
N GLY A 50 0.01 -6.58 37.83
CA GLY A 50 1.32 -6.08 37.41
C GLY A 50 1.75 -6.65 36.05
N ALA A 51 1.53 -7.95 35.82
CA ALA A 51 1.80 -8.62 34.54
C ALA A 51 0.94 -8.02 33.42
N THR A 52 -0.35 -7.79 33.68
CA THR A 52 -1.27 -7.17 32.72
C THR A 52 -0.81 -5.76 32.37
N LEU A 53 -0.47 -4.95 33.37
CA LEU A 53 0.06 -3.60 33.15
C LEU A 53 1.36 -3.61 32.33
N PHE A 54 2.31 -4.45 32.71
CA PHE A 54 3.60 -4.55 32.02
C PHE A 54 3.42 -4.95 30.56
N VAL A 55 2.64 -6.00 30.31
CA VAL A 55 2.39 -6.53 28.96
C VAL A 55 1.64 -5.52 28.10
N LEU A 56 0.61 -4.84 28.63
CA LEU A 56 -0.11 -3.81 27.88
C LEU A 56 0.76 -2.60 27.56
N SER A 57 1.62 -2.19 28.50
CA SER A 57 2.55 -1.08 28.29
C SER A 57 3.60 -1.42 27.22
N ALA A 58 4.16 -2.64 27.29
CA ALA A 58 5.10 -3.14 26.30
C ALA A 58 4.44 -3.32 24.93
N TYR A 59 3.20 -3.82 24.89
CA TYR A 59 2.41 -3.96 23.67
C TYR A 59 2.26 -2.61 22.96
N GLU A 60 1.82 -1.56 23.65
CA GLU A 60 1.67 -0.23 23.05
C GLU A 60 3.00 0.32 22.54
N PHE A 61 4.06 0.18 23.33
CA PHE A 61 5.39 0.64 22.94
C PHE A 61 5.88 -0.04 21.65
N ILE A 62 5.76 -1.36 21.57
CA ILE A 62 6.18 -2.14 20.40
C ILE A 62 5.27 -1.86 19.21
N HIS A 63 3.96 -1.78 19.41
CA HIS A 63 2.99 -1.51 18.35
C HIS A 63 3.25 -0.16 17.66
N ILE A 64 3.57 0.87 18.44
CA ILE A 64 3.88 2.20 17.90
C ILE A 64 5.25 2.21 17.20
N ARG A 65 6.25 1.52 17.76
CA ARG A 65 7.62 1.55 17.25
C ARG A 65 7.83 0.66 16.04
N PHE A 66 7.17 -0.49 16.00
CA PHE A 66 7.35 -1.56 15.02
C PHE A 66 5.98 -2.02 14.46
N PRO A 67 5.37 -1.20 13.59
CA PRO A 67 4.05 -1.50 13.04
C PRO A 67 4.01 -2.82 12.26
N ASP A 68 5.15 -3.25 11.71
CA ASP A 68 5.28 -4.53 10.99
C ASP A 68 5.03 -5.76 11.88
N THR A 69 5.06 -5.62 13.21
CA THR A 69 4.84 -6.72 14.17
C THR A 69 3.39 -6.84 14.65
N ALA A 70 2.51 -5.90 14.27
CA ALA A 70 1.17 -5.73 14.84
C ALA A 70 0.28 -6.98 14.74
N GLU A 71 0.39 -7.78 13.67
CA GLU A 71 -0.50 -8.91 13.41
C GLU A 71 -0.39 -10.02 14.47
N MET A 72 0.82 -10.35 14.94
CA MET A 72 1.04 -11.42 15.94
C MET A 72 1.42 -10.89 17.32
N LEU A 73 1.61 -9.58 17.47
CA LEU A 73 1.92 -8.96 18.75
C LEU A 73 0.93 -9.34 19.88
N PRO A 74 -0.40 -9.47 19.65
CA PRO A 74 -1.34 -9.93 20.67
C PRO A 74 -1.05 -11.34 21.18
N LEU A 75 -0.65 -12.26 20.29
CA LEU A 75 -0.30 -13.64 20.66
C LEU A 75 0.92 -13.65 21.58
N PHE A 76 1.96 -12.87 21.26
CA PHE A 76 3.15 -12.78 22.10
C PHE A 76 2.88 -12.11 23.44
N ALA A 77 2.06 -11.06 23.46
CA ALA A 77 1.60 -10.44 24.69
C ALA A 77 0.92 -11.47 25.61
N ALA A 78 0.04 -12.32 25.06
CA ALA A 78 -0.62 -13.39 25.80
C ALA A 78 0.37 -14.47 26.32
N ILE A 79 1.35 -14.86 25.51
CA ILE A 79 2.39 -15.82 25.90
C ILE A 79 3.22 -15.24 27.05
N VAL A 80 3.72 -14.01 26.93
CA VAL A 80 4.52 -13.34 27.98
C VAL A 80 3.71 -13.19 29.27
N TRP A 81 2.44 -12.79 29.17
CA TRP A 81 1.55 -12.72 30.32
C TRP A 81 1.43 -14.07 31.03
N THR A 82 1.20 -15.14 30.26
CA THR A 82 1.07 -16.51 30.77
C THR A 82 2.35 -16.98 31.43
N VAL A 83 3.51 -16.68 30.84
CA VAL A 83 4.84 -16.98 31.40
C VAL A 83 5.04 -16.26 32.73
N ILE A 84 4.70 -14.97 32.85
CA ILE A 84 4.85 -14.22 34.11
C ILE A 84 3.96 -14.80 35.22
N VAL A 85 2.69 -15.07 34.92
CA VAL A 85 1.74 -15.60 35.92
C VAL A 85 2.11 -17.03 36.34
N SER A 86 2.43 -17.90 35.38
CA SER A 86 2.87 -19.27 35.69
C SER A 86 4.19 -19.30 36.47
N SER A 87 5.13 -18.41 36.15
CA SER A 87 6.39 -18.28 36.89
C SER A 87 6.16 -18.00 38.37
N TYR A 88 5.23 -17.10 38.68
CA TYR A 88 4.87 -16.80 40.06
C TYR A 88 4.26 -18.01 40.79
N ILE A 89 3.33 -18.71 40.16
CA ILE A 89 2.67 -19.89 40.76
C ILE A 89 3.70 -20.99 41.05
N ILE A 90 4.58 -21.28 40.09
CA ILE A 90 5.60 -22.34 40.22
C ILE A 90 6.61 -21.97 41.32
N LEU A 91 7.15 -20.75 41.31
CA LEU A 91 8.13 -20.32 42.32
C LEU A 91 7.55 -20.29 43.74
N ARG A 92 6.26 -19.97 43.88
CA ARG A 92 5.61 -19.86 45.20
C ARG A 92 5.18 -21.21 45.77
N TYR A 93 4.61 -22.09 44.95
CA TYR A 93 3.94 -23.31 45.42
C TYR A 93 4.69 -24.60 45.09
N GLN A 94 5.56 -24.61 44.08
CA GLN A 94 6.22 -25.81 43.59
C GLN A 94 7.68 -25.54 43.18
N PRO A 95 8.58 -25.21 44.14
CA PRO A 95 9.95 -24.80 43.85
C PRO A 95 10.78 -25.89 43.13
N ASN A 96 10.37 -27.16 43.25
CA ASN A 96 11.01 -28.29 42.57
C ASN A 96 11.03 -28.14 41.03
N TYR A 97 10.12 -27.36 40.44
CA TYR A 97 10.08 -27.12 38.99
C TYR A 97 10.82 -25.85 38.54
N GLN A 98 11.60 -25.20 39.42
CA GLN A 98 12.32 -23.97 39.10
C GLN A 98 13.26 -24.12 37.89
N SER A 99 13.98 -25.24 37.78
CA SER A 99 14.86 -25.51 36.64
C SER A 99 14.07 -25.65 35.33
N SER A 100 12.96 -26.39 35.35
CA SER A 100 12.08 -26.55 34.18
C SER A 100 11.46 -25.22 33.74
N LEU A 101 11.06 -24.38 34.70
CA LEU A 101 10.57 -23.03 34.42
C LEU A 101 11.64 -22.17 33.72
N SER A 102 12.87 -22.18 34.22
CA SER A 102 13.97 -21.42 33.62
C SER A 102 14.21 -21.83 32.16
N ILE A 103 14.11 -23.13 31.86
CA ILE A 103 14.26 -23.65 30.50
C ILE A 103 13.11 -23.17 29.61
N LEU A 104 11.86 -23.26 30.09
CA LEU A 104 10.67 -22.79 29.37
C LEU A 104 10.78 -21.30 29.02
N VAL A 105 11.09 -20.46 30.01
CA VAL A 105 11.24 -19.02 29.85
C VAL A 105 12.31 -18.70 28.81
N THR A 106 13.46 -19.37 28.90
CA THR A 106 14.57 -19.19 27.94
C THR A 106 14.14 -19.55 26.52
N ALA A 107 13.47 -20.69 26.33
CA ALA A 107 12.99 -21.14 25.03
C ALA A 107 11.99 -20.15 24.40
N VAL A 108 11.07 -19.59 25.20
CA VAL A 108 10.11 -18.58 24.75
C VAL A 108 10.83 -17.33 24.25
N PHE A 109 11.79 -16.80 25.02
CA PHE A 109 12.52 -15.59 24.61
C PHE A 109 13.38 -15.80 23.37
N VAL A 110 14.01 -16.98 23.22
CA VAL A 110 14.77 -17.32 22.01
C VAL A 110 13.84 -17.39 20.80
N GLY A 111 12.69 -18.08 20.91
CA GLY A 111 11.71 -18.17 19.83
C GLY A 111 11.14 -16.79 19.43
N MET A 112 10.86 -15.93 20.41
CA MET A 112 10.47 -14.54 20.17
C MET A 112 11.54 -13.76 19.43
N GLY A 113 12.81 -13.91 19.82
CA GLY A 113 13.94 -13.23 19.17
C GLY A 113 14.05 -13.57 17.68
N TRP A 114 13.98 -14.85 17.34
CA TRP A 114 14.00 -15.29 15.94
C TRP A 114 12.80 -14.82 15.15
N TRP A 115 11.62 -14.79 15.76
CA TRP A 115 10.43 -14.30 15.09
C TRP A 115 10.51 -12.80 14.79
N ILE A 116 10.88 -11.97 15.77
CA ILE A 116 11.06 -10.51 15.58
C ILE A 116 12.11 -10.27 14.48
N GLN A 117 13.20 -11.03 14.52
CA GLN A 117 14.24 -10.96 13.50
C GLN A 117 13.70 -11.31 12.11
N ALA A 118 12.96 -12.42 11.97
CA ALA A 118 12.40 -12.83 10.68
C ALA A 118 11.46 -11.77 10.08
N ILE A 119 10.59 -11.17 10.90
CA ILE A 119 9.69 -10.11 10.43
C ILE A 119 10.46 -8.84 10.06
N SER A 120 11.38 -8.41 10.91
CA SER A 120 12.20 -7.22 10.65
C SER A 120 13.00 -7.38 9.36
N THR A 121 13.58 -8.57 9.15
CA THR A 121 14.29 -8.92 7.91
C THR A 121 13.35 -8.91 6.71
N ALA A 122 12.16 -9.50 6.81
CA ALA A 122 11.18 -9.49 5.71
C ALA A 122 10.71 -8.06 5.37
N ALA A 123 10.44 -7.23 6.37
CA ALA A 123 10.05 -5.83 6.18
C ALA A 123 11.19 -5.01 5.54
N ASN A 124 12.42 -5.19 6.01
CA ASN A 124 13.58 -4.53 5.42
C ASN A 124 13.86 -5.02 3.99
N ALA A 125 13.68 -6.31 3.71
CA ALA A 125 13.82 -6.84 2.35
C ALA A 125 12.82 -6.19 1.38
N ARG A 126 11.54 -6.06 1.78
CA ARG A 126 10.53 -5.33 0.99
C ARG A 126 10.92 -3.88 0.74
N ARG A 127 11.39 -3.17 1.77
CA ARG A 127 11.86 -1.77 1.66
C ARG A 127 13.04 -1.64 0.70
N THR A 128 14.05 -2.50 0.83
CA THR A 128 15.22 -2.51 -0.05
C THR A 128 14.83 -2.83 -1.49
N HIS A 129 13.98 -3.83 -1.70
CA HIS A 129 13.48 -4.18 -3.04
C HIS A 129 12.74 -3.00 -3.68
N THR A 130 11.88 -2.33 -2.90
CA THR A 130 11.14 -1.13 -3.34
C THR A 130 12.08 0.03 -3.68
N LEU A 131 13.09 0.29 -2.83
CA LEU A 131 14.11 1.31 -3.09
C LEU A 131 14.87 1.00 -4.38
N ASN A 132 15.22 -0.27 -4.64
CA ASN A 132 15.88 -0.66 -5.87
C ASN A 132 15.02 -0.39 -7.10
N ILE A 133 13.71 -0.64 -7.04
CA ILE A 133 12.78 -0.31 -8.14
C ILE A 133 12.66 1.20 -8.34
N ILE A 134 12.57 1.98 -7.27
CA ILE A 134 12.55 3.45 -7.35
C ILE A 134 13.86 3.95 -7.97
N MET A 135 15.01 3.45 -7.53
CA MET A 135 16.31 3.82 -8.07
C MET A 135 16.44 3.40 -9.53
N ALA A 136 16.01 2.20 -9.89
CA ALA A 136 16.01 1.72 -11.28
C ALA A 136 15.13 2.61 -12.18
N SER A 137 13.97 3.07 -11.72
CA SER A 137 13.16 4.04 -12.49
C SER A 137 13.88 5.38 -12.72
N ARG A 138 14.79 5.75 -11.81
CA ARG A 138 15.57 7.00 -11.91
C ARG A 138 16.86 6.84 -12.69
N THR A 139 17.44 5.66 -12.80
CA THR A 139 18.72 5.43 -13.48
C THR A 139 18.59 4.70 -14.81
N SER A 140 17.44 4.04 -15.06
CA SER A 140 17.16 3.38 -16.34
C SER A 140 17.00 4.40 -17.45
N SER A 141 17.91 4.36 -18.43
CA SER A 141 17.84 5.18 -19.64
C SER A 141 16.57 4.91 -20.42
N GLU A 142 16.15 3.64 -20.52
CA GLU A 142 14.92 3.22 -21.19
C GLU A 142 13.70 3.87 -20.55
N TYR A 143 13.54 3.74 -19.21
CA TYR A 143 12.41 4.33 -18.51
C TYR A 143 12.38 5.86 -18.65
N GLN A 144 13.55 6.50 -18.54
CA GLN A 144 13.66 7.95 -18.73
C GLN A 144 13.34 8.37 -20.16
N GLU A 145 13.77 7.62 -21.17
CA GLU A 145 13.48 7.89 -22.58
C GLU A 145 11.99 7.78 -22.86
N GLN A 146 11.35 6.68 -22.45
CA GLN A 146 9.91 6.48 -22.62
C GLN A 146 9.09 7.53 -21.87
N THR A 147 9.53 7.92 -20.67
CA THR A 147 8.92 9.02 -19.91
C THR A 147 9.07 10.36 -20.63
N ARG A 148 10.24 10.64 -21.23
CA ARG A 148 10.46 11.87 -22.02
C ARG A 148 9.62 11.87 -23.30
N LYS A 149 9.53 10.74 -24.01
CA LYS A 149 8.65 10.56 -25.19
C LYS A 149 7.20 10.85 -24.81
N SER A 150 6.68 10.22 -23.76
CA SER A 150 5.33 10.50 -23.24
C SER A 150 5.14 11.99 -22.87
N ALA A 151 6.10 12.56 -22.14
CA ALA A 151 6.00 13.93 -21.66
C ALA A 151 6.13 15.00 -22.75
N LYS A 152 6.73 14.68 -23.92
CA LYS A 152 6.89 15.62 -25.04
C LYS A 152 5.55 16.22 -25.46
N HIS A 153 4.51 15.38 -25.54
CA HIS A 153 3.17 15.80 -25.99
C HIS A 153 2.11 15.75 -24.88
N TYR A 154 2.23 14.83 -23.92
CA TYR A 154 1.17 14.51 -22.96
C TYR A 154 1.46 14.96 -21.53
N ARG A 155 2.43 15.86 -21.30
CA ARG A 155 2.71 16.37 -19.95
C ARG A 155 1.51 17.06 -19.31
N ALA A 156 0.81 17.89 -20.08
CA ALA A 156 -0.40 18.58 -19.66
C ALA A 156 -1.65 18.18 -20.46
N ASN A 157 -1.45 17.54 -21.61
CA ASN A 157 -2.50 17.19 -22.55
C ASN A 157 -2.91 15.72 -22.41
N VAL A 158 -4.10 15.41 -22.89
CA VAL A 158 -4.68 14.07 -22.89
C VAL A 158 -4.61 13.46 -24.29
N VAL A 159 -4.37 12.15 -24.36
CA VAL A 159 -4.41 11.39 -25.61
C VAL A 159 -5.85 11.37 -26.14
N PRO A 160 -6.13 11.81 -27.38
CA PRO A 160 -7.46 11.76 -27.98
C PRO A 160 -8.00 10.32 -28.08
N PRO A 161 -9.33 10.13 -27.99
CA PRO A 161 -9.95 8.80 -28.11
C PRO A 161 -9.63 8.12 -29.44
N GLU A 162 -9.58 8.87 -30.55
CA GLU A 162 -9.32 8.34 -31.88
C GLU A 162 -7.90 7.75 -32.00
N LEU A 163 -6.91 8.40 -31.39
CA LEU A 163 -5.52 7.91 -31.36
C LEU A 163 -5.34 6.75 -30.39
N ALA A 164 -6.09 6.75 -29.28
CA ALA A 164 -6.13 5.60 -28.38
C ALA A 164 -6.72 4.37 -29.09
N GLU A 165 -7.82 4.54 -29.83
CA GLU A 165 -8.48 3.47 -30.56
C GLU A 165 -7.61 2.94 -31.71
N TRP A 166 -7.02 3.84 -32.50
CA TRP A 166 -6.06 3.48 -33.55
C TRP A 166 -4.91 2.61 -33.01
N ARG A 167 -4.38 2.92 -31.83
CA ARG A 167 -3.28 2.16 -31.22
C ARG A 167 -3.66 0.71 -30.91
N PHE A 168 -4.90 0.42 -30.54
CA PHE A 168 -5.35 -0.95 -30.24
C PHE A 168 -5.98 -1.65 -31.44
N SER A 169 -6.49 -0.89 -32.41
CA SER A 169 -7.18 -1.41 -33.60
C SER A 169 -6.77 -0.66 -34.87
N PRO A 170 -5.49 -0.75 -35.29
CA PRO A 170 -4.98 0.04 -36.42
C PRO A 170 -5.60 -0.35 -37.77
N ASN A 171 -6.15 -1.57 -37.87
CA ASN A 171 -6.68 -2.13 -39.11
C ASN A 171 -8.15 -1.76 -39.39
N LYS A 172 -8.79 -0.93 -38.55
CA LYS A 172 -10.16 -0.48 -38.81
C LYS A 172 -10.21 0.38 -40.08
N GLU A 173 -11.29 0.25 -40.83
CA GLU A 173 -11.48 0.98 -42.10
C GLU A 173 -11.39 2.50 -41.92
N GLU A 174 -11.86 3.01 -40.78
CA GLU A 174 -11.79 4.42 -40.37
C GLU A 174 -10.35 4.95 -40.25
N PHE A 175 -9.38 4.07 -39.99
CA PHE A 175 -7.95 4.42 -39.87
C PHE A 175 -7.12 4.00 -41.09
N ARG A 176 -7.74 3.52 -42.17
CA ARG A 176 -7.03 3.07 -43.38
C ARG A 176 -6.11 4.14 -43.98
N TYR A 177 -6.47 5.41 -43.80
CA TYR A 177 -5.78 6.56 -44.38
C TYR A 177 -5.08 7.43 -43.33
N ILE A 178 -4.98 6.94 -42.08
CA ILE A 178 -4.30 7.66 -41.02
C ILE A 178 -2.80 7.70 -41.31
N ASP A 179 -2.19 8.87 -41.10
CA ASP A 179 -0.75 9.03 -41.12
C ASP A 179 -0.31 9.69 -39.81
N VAL A 180 0.04 8.86 -38.83
CA VAL A 180 0.45 9.31 -37.50
C VAL A 180 1.95 9.61 -37.54
N PRO A 181 2.39 10.85 -37.28
CA PRO A 181 3.81 11.17 -37.22
C PRO A 181 4.55 10.27 -36.21
N ASP A 182 5.76 9.83 -36.57
CA ASP A 182 6.58 8.92 -35.75
C ASP A 182 6.75 9.42 -34.32
N ASP A 183 6.92 10.74 -34.15
CA ASP A 183 7.12 11.34 -32.84
C ASP A 183 5.85 11.32 -31.96
N LEU A 184 4.68 11.39 -32.57
CA LEU A 184 3.39 11.24 -31.90
C LEU A 184 3.14 9.77 -31.53
N ASN A 185 3.43 8.84 -32.44
CA ASN A 185 3.36 7.40 -32.19
C ASN A 185 4.28 6.99 -31.03
N ASP A 186 5.54 7.46 -31.04
CA ASP A 186 6.50 7.27 -29.95
C ASP A 186 5.99 7.81 -28.60
N SER A 187 5.27 8.93 -28.62
CA SER A 187 4.72 9.53 -27.40
C SER A 187 3.55 8.71 -26.84
N ILE A 188 2.74 8.11 -27.70
CA ILE A 188 1.66 7.20 -27.29
C ILE A 188 2.27 5.91 -26.72
N ASN A 189 3.24 5.32 -27.42
CA ASN A 189 3.93 4.10 -26.95
C ASN A 189 4.68 4.33 -25.64
N GLY A 190 5.35 5.47 -25.48
CA GLY A 190 5.96 5.86 -24.20
C GLY A 190 4.95 6.02 -23.07
N SER A 191 3.73 6.49 -23.39
CA SER A 191 2.64 6.59 -22.40
C SER A 191 2.14 5.22 -21.97
N VAL A 192 1.97 4.28 -22.91
CA VAL A 192 1.66 2.88 -22.63
C VAL A 192 2.74 2.21 -21.79
N TYR A 193 4.02 2.48 -22.08
CA TYR A 193 5.13 1.96 -21.30
C TYR A 193 5.06 2.42 -19.83
N VAL A 194 4.79 3.70 -19.60
CA VAL A 194 4.61 4.25 -18.24
C VAL A 194 3.39 3.64 -17.56
N LEU A 195 2.29 3.40 -18.27
CA LEU A 195 1.12 2.69 -17.71
C LEU A 195 1.49 1.26 -17.27
N ASN A 196 2.19 0.51 -18.12
CA ASN A 196 2.63 -0.85 -17.80
C ASN A 196 3.55 -0.87 -16.56
N TYR A 197 4.40 0.14 -16.42
CA TYR A 197 5.23 0.28 -15.21
C TYR A 197 4.37 0.44 -13.94
N PHE A 198 3.34 1.30 -13.97
CA PHE A 198 2.44 1.46 -12.83
C PHE A 198 1.57 0.23 -12.58
N GLU A 199 1.18 -0.49 -13.62
CA GLU A 199 0.50 -1.78 -13.49
C GLU A 199 1.38 -2.80 -12.76
N PHE A 200 2.66 -2.91 -13.14
CA PHE A 200 3.62 -3.75 -12.44
C PHE A 200 3.76 -3.36 -10.95
N LEU A 201 3.86 -2.06 -10.65
CA LEU A 201 3.90 -1.59 -9.25
C LEU A 201 2.64 -1.97 -8.48
N ALA A 202 1.47 -1.88 -9.11
CA ALA A 202 0.19 -2.24 -8.50
C ALA A 202 0.17 -3.72 -8.10
N GLN A 203 0.63 -4.60 -9.00
CA GLN A 203 0.70 -6.03 -8.72
C GLN A 203 1.70 -6.33 -7.59
N GLY A 204 2.88 -5.68 -7.58
CA GLY A 204 3.85 -5.83 -6.50
C GLY A 204 3.32 -5.37 -5.12
N ILE A 205 2.45 -4.35 -5.09
CA ILE A 205 1.76 -3.94 -3.86
C ILE A 205 0.67 -4.95 -3.46
N LYS A 206 -0.14 -5.43 -4.43
CA LYS A 206 -1.18 -6.46 -4.18
C LYS A 206 -0.57 -7.74 -3.59
N CYS A 207 0.59 -8.16 -4.08
CA CYS A 207 1.34 -9.34 -3.58
C CYS A 207 2.09 -9.10 -2.25
N ARG A 208 2.06 -7.88 -1.69
CA ARG A 208 2.86 -7.47 -0.51
C ARG A 208 4.37 -7.61 -0.71
N ASP A 209 4.86 -7.53 -1.95
CA ASP A 209 6.30 -7.58 -2.27
C ASP A 209 6.95 -6.18 -2.26
N LEU A 210 6.13 -5.14 -2.35
CA LEU A 210 6.55 -3.74 -2.36
C LEU A 210 6.02 -2.96 -1.15
N ASP A 211 6.83 -2.01 -0.67
CA ASP A 211 6.45 -1.05 0.36
C ASP A 211 5.58 0.05 -0.27
N GLU A 212 4.27 -0.11 -0.11
CA GLU A 212 3.28 0.82 -0.63
C GLU A 212 3.48 2.24 -0.13
N LYS A 213 3.85 2.42 1.15
CA LYS A 213 3.97 3.76 1.74
C LYS A 213 5.08 4.54 1.05
N LEU A 214 6.22 3.89 0.84
CA LEU A 214 7.35 4.49 0.14
C LEU A 214 7.01 4.82 -1.32
N LEU A 215 6.32 3.91 -2.02
CA LEU A 215 5.88 4.14 -3.40
C LEU A 215 4.87 5.29 -3.51
N LYS A 216 3.93 5.38 -2.58
CA LYS A 216 2.94 6.47 -2.53
C LYS A 216 3.60 7.83 -2.36
N GLU A 217 4.59 7.93 -1.46
CA GLU A 217 5.35 9.18 -1.26
C GLU A 217 6.13 9.59 -2.52
N CYS A 218 6.62 8.64 -3.31
CA CYS A 218 7.39 8.91 -4.52
C CYS A 218 6.53 9.19 -5.77
N PHE A 219 5.41 8.47 -5.92
CA PHE A 219 4.71 8.38 -7.20
C PHE A 219 3.26 8.83 -7.19
N SER A 220 2.62 9.10 -6.05
CA SER A 220 1.19 9.47 -5.99
C SER A 220 0.81 10.64 -6.92
N GLY A 221 1.61 11.71 -6.93
CA GLY A 221 1.40 12.85 -7.82
C GLY A 221 1.61 12.52 -9.30
N ILE A 222 2.58 11.65 -9.59
CA ILE A 222 2.88 11.20 -10.97
C ILE A 222 1.73 10.34 -11.49
N LEU A 223 1.26 9.39 -10.68
CA LEU A 223 0.16 8.48 -11.01
C LEU A 223 -1.11 9.24 -11.40
N LYS A 224 -1.49 10.25 -10.62
CA LYS A 224 -2.67 11.09 -10.93
C LYS A 224 -2.56 11.73 -12.31
N GLY A 225 -1.38 12.23 -12.66
CA GLY A 225 -1.11 12.80 -13.98
C GLY A 225 -1.09 11.76 -15.09
N VAL A 226 -0.61 10.54 -14.82
CA VAL A 226 -0.55 9.42 -15.77
C VAL A 226 -1.96 8.94 -16.11
N GLU A 227 -2.77 8.67 -15.10
CA GLU A 227 -4.16 8.21 -15.27
C GLU A 227 -4.96 9.22 -16.09
N ARG A 228 -4.84 10.52 -15.79
CA ARG A 228 -5.55 11.58 -16.52
C ARG A 228 -5.16 11.61 -18.00
N ARG A 229 -3.87 11.67 -18.31
CA ARG A 229 -3.40 11.83 -19.70
C ARG A 229 -3.63 10.58 -20.57
N CYS A 230 -3.64 9.41 -19.94
CA CYS A 230 -3.86 8.14 -20.62
C CYS A 230 -5.28 7.60 -20.46
N PHE A 231 -6.24 8.43 -20.01
CA PHE A 231 -7.62 8.02 -19.72
C PHE A 231 -8.23 7.20 -20.86
N TYR A 232 -8.16 7.71 -22.09
CA TYR A 232 -8.70 7.01 -23.25
C TYR A 232 -7.91 5.75 -23.63
N ILE A 233 -6.58 5.73 -23.44
CA ILE A 233 -5.78 4.51 -23.63
C ILE A 233 -6.26 3.39 -22.69
N ILE A 234 -6.52 3.72 -21.41
CA ILE A 234 -6.98 2.75 -20.42
C ILE A 234 -8.36 2.21 -20.80
N ILE A 235 -9.29 3.09 -21.17
CA ILE A 235 -10.66 2.68 -21.55
C ILE A 235 -10.65 1.81 -22.81
N GLU A 236 -9.91 2.20 -23.86
CA GLU A 236 -9.82 1.43 -25.09
C GLU A 236 -9.18 0.05 -24.86
N ALA A 237 -8.12 -0.03 -24.04
CA ALA A 237 -7.52 -1.31 -23.66
C ALA A 237 -8.54 -2.23 -22.95
N GLN A 238 -9.37 -1.64 -22.08
CA GLN A 238 -10.38 -2.37 -21.29
C GLN A 238 -11.57 -2.86 -22.10
N LYS A 239 -11.79 -2.35 -23.32
CA LYS A 239 -12.78 -2.94 -24.25
C LYS A 239 -12.34 -4.32 -24.71
N GLY A 240 -11.04 -4.54 -24.86
CA GLY A 240 -10.48 -5.85 -25.23
C GLY A 240 -10.35 -6.79 -24.03
N ASP A 241 -9.76 -6.30 -22.94
CA ASP A 241 -9.62 -7.05 -21.69
C ASP A 241 -9.99 -6.15 -20.49
N PRO A 242 -11.12 -6.40 -19.82
CA PRO A 242 -11.56 -5.61 -18.66
C PRO A 242 -10.53 -5.53 -17.51
N ALA A 243 -9.62 -6.51 -17.41
CA ALA A 243 -8.57 -6.54 -16.38
C ALA A 243 -7.35 -5.67 -16.75
N CYS A 244 -7.24 -5.23 -18.01
CA CYS A 244 -6.13 -4.40 -18.45
C CYS A 244 -6.10 -3.08 -17.66
N PHE A 245 -4.93 -2.73 -17.12
CA PHE A 245 -4.71 -1.51 -16.32
C PHE A 245 -5.61 -1.37 -15.08
N GLU A 246 -6.19 -2.46 -14.57
CA GLU A 246 -6.98 -2.44 -13.34
C GLU A 246 -6.12 -2.03 -12.13
N GLY A 247 -4.83 -2.38 -12.14
CA GLY A 247 -3.87 -1.99 -11.11
C GLY A 247 -3.73 -0.48 -10.97
N ILE A 248 -3.75 0.27 -12.07
CA ILE A 248 -3.72 1.75 -12.03
C ILE A 248 -4.96 2.32 -11.34
N ILE A 249 -6.15 1.79 -11.66
CA ILE A 249 -7.41 2.21 -11.04
C ILE A 249 -7.37 1.92 -9.53
N PHE A 250 -6.89 0.73 -9.17
CA PHE A 250 -6.67 0.34 -7.78
C PHE A 250 -5.73 1.30 -7.05
N LEU A 251 -4.58 1.63 -7.65
CA LEU A 251 -3.62 2.56 -7.04
C LEU A 251 -4.18 3.97 -6.92
N SER A 252 -4.87 4.48 -7.93
CA SER A 252 -5.46 5.82 -7.89
C SER A 252 -6.49 5.95 -6.78
N LYS A 253 -7.39 4.98 -6.62
CA LYS A 253 -8.32 4.96 -5.47
C LYS A 253 -7.59 4.93 -4.15
N ARG A 254 -6.59 4.06 -4.03
CA ARG A 254 -5.90 3.81 -2.76
C ARG A 254 -5.00 4.98 -2.34
N TRP A 255 -4.42 5.69 -3.31
CA TRP A 255 -3.51 6.79 -3.04
C TRP A 255 -4.19 8.15 -3.05
N ASN A 256 -5.17 8.35 -3.93
CA ASN A 256 -5.82 9.65 -4.22
C ASN A 256 -7.31 9.69 -3.84
N ASN A 257 -7.87 8.63 -3.24
CA ASN A 257 -9.28 8.45 -2.85
C ASN A 257 -10.28 8.32 -4.02
N GLU A 258 -9.90 8.71 -5.24
CA GLU A 258 -10.72 8.60 -6.43
C GLU A 258 -9.89 8.16 -7.64
N SER A 259 -10.54 7.52 -8.62
CA SER A 259 -9.98 7.22 -9.94
C SER A 259 -10.74 8.05 -10.98
N ILE A 260 -9.99 8.75 -11.82
CA ILE A 260 -10.54 9.53 -12.93
C ILE A 260 -11.23 8.60 -13.93
N VAL A 261 -10.61 7.44 -14.19
CA VAL A 261 -11.17 6.43 -15.10
C VAL A 261 -12.55 5.99 -14.63
N GLU A 262 -12.71 5.59 -13.37
CA GLU A 262 -14.02 5.16 -12.89
C GLU A 262 -15.05 6.28 -12.82
N ARG A 263 -14.63 7.48 -12.43
CA ARG A 263 -15.54 8.62 -12.29
C ARG A 263 -16.14 9.06 -13.62
N TYR A 264 -15.35 9.05 -14.69
CA TYR A 264 -15.76 9.56 -16.00
C TYR A 264 -15.95 8.48 -17.06
N ARG A 265 -15.85 7.18 -16.72
CA ARG A 265 -16.05 6.07 -17.68
C ARG A 265 -17.42 6.15 -18.37
N SER A 266 -18.48 6.41 -17.61
CA SER A 266 -19.86 6.43 -18.12
C SER A 266 -20.23 7.75 -18.82
N ASN A 267 -19.53 8.84 -18.50
CA ASN A 267 -19.75 10.14 -19.12
C ASN A 267 -18.40 10.91 -19.15
N PRO A 268 -17.62 10.77 -20.25
CA PRO A 268 -16.33 11.42 -20.38
C PRO A 268 -16.48 12.95 -20.43
N ASP A 269 -16.24 13.62 -19.31
CA ASP A 269 -16.19 15.08 -19.28
C ASP A 269 -14.82 15.55 -19.78
N GLY A 270 -14.76 15.93 -21.06
CA GLY A 270 -13.54 16.44 -21.70
C GLY A 270 -12.94 17.66 -21.00
N ALA A 271 -13.76 18.49 -20.33
CA ALA A 271 -13.28 19.65 -19.60
C ALA A 271 -12.54 19.26 -18.30
N ALA A 272 -12.95 18.16 -17.67
CA ALA A 272 -12.32 17.64 -16.45
C ALA A 272 -10.99 16.93 -16.72
N LEU A 273 -10.82 16.36 -17.93
CA LEU A 273 -9.61 15.65 -18.34
C LEU A 273 -8.48 16.60 -18.79
N GLY A 274 -8.84 17.72 -19.42
CA GLY A 274 -7.92 18.71 -19.95
C GLY A 274 -7.82 18.70 -21.47
N PRO A 275 -6.99 19.59 -22.06
CA PRO A 275 -6.91 19.74 -23.51
C PRO A 275 -6.34 18.48 -24.18
N PHE A 276 -6.85 18.17 -25.36
CA PHE A 276 -6.31 17.12 -26.20
C PHE A 276 -5.08 17.59 -26.97
N TYR A 277 -4.13 16.68 -27.17
CA TYR A 277 -3.06 16.87 -28.13
C TYR A 277 -2.95 15.63 -29.02
N PRO A 278 -2.94 15.77 -30.35
CA PRO A 278 -3.07 17.01 -31.11
C PRO A 278 -4.44 17.69 -30.93
N ALA A 279 -4.50 19.00 -31.18
CA ALA A 279 -5.78 19.72 -31.18
C ALA A 279 -6.71 19.20 -32.30
N SER A 280 -8.03 19.36 -32.14
CA SER A 280 -9.03 18.73 -33.03
C SER A 280 -8.80 18.98 -34.53
N GLU A 281 -8.36 20.18 -34.93
CA GLU A 281 -8.07 20.48 -36.35
C GLU A 281 -6.84 19.70 -36.87
N ALA A 282 -5.76 19.64 -36.07
CA ALA A 282 -4.56 18.89 -36.43
C ALA A 282 -4.84 17.38 -36.43
N LEU A 283 -5.66 16.90 -35.50
CA LEU A 283 -6.11 15.52 -35.44
C LEU A 283 -6.91 15.12 -36.69
N GLN A 284 -7.82 15.98 -37.17
CA GLN A 284 -8.56 15.71 -38.41
C GLN A 284 -7.63 15.61 -39.63
N LYS A 285 -6.56 16.41 -39.69
CA LYS A 285 -5.56 16.32 -40.76
C LYS A 285 -4.81 14.97 -40.72
N ILE A 286 -4.48 14.49 -39.52
CA ILE A 286 -3.85 13.17 -39.32
C ILE A 286 -4.79 12.03 -39.72
N LEU A 287 -6.07 12.12 -39.35
CA LEU A 287 -7.08 11.09 -39.64
C LEU A 287 -7.48 11.03 -41.12
N GLN A 288 -7.41 12.16 -41.84
CA GLN A 288 -7.84 12.27 -43.24
C GLN A 288 -6.69 12.49 -44.23
N ALA A 289 -5.45 12.22 -43.82
CA ALA A 289 -4.23 12.59 -44.55
C ALA A 289 -4.25 12.21 -46.05
N LYS A 290 -4.85 11.05 -46.39
CA LYS A 290 -4.91 10.56 -47.77
C LYS A 290 -6.26 10.75 -48.49
N LYS A 291 -7.35 11.00 -47.76
CA LYS A 291 -8.69 11.21 -48.35
C LYS A 291 -8.77 12.50 -49.18
N ARG A 292 -7.88 13.47 -48.93
CA ARG A 292 -7.75 14.70 -49.74
C ARG A 292 -7.01 14.49 -51.06
N GLY A 293 -5.99 13.62 -51.10
CA GLY A 293 -5.22 13.36 -52.33
C GLY A 293 -6.02 12.61 -53.38
N ASP A 294 -6.83 11.63 -52.97
CA ASP A 294 -7.66 10.82 -53.88
C ASP A 294 -8.86 11.61 -54.48
N CYS A 295 -9.23 12.76 -53.89
CA CYS A 295 -10.24 13.67 -54.47
C CYS A 295 -9.63 14.66 -55.47
N GLU A 296 -8.40 15.12 -55.27
CA GLU A 296 -7.75 16.09 -56.19
C GLU A 296 -7.30 15.45 -57.51
N ASP A 297 -6.97 14.15 -57.53
CA ASP A 297 -6.58 13.44 -58.76
C ASP A 297 -7.77 13.01 -59.66
N ASN A 298 -9.02 13.17 -59.21
CA ASN A 298 -10.21 12.82 -60.00
C ASN A 298 -10.86 14.01 -60.73
N ASP A 299 -10.38 15.24 -60.53
CA ASP A 299 -10.98 16.46 -61.11
C ASP A 299 -10.27 16.97 -62.39
N ASN A 300 -9.42 16.16 -63.02
CA ASN A 300 -8.78 16.53 -64.28
C ASN A 300 -9.17 15.61 -65.45
N PRO A 301 -10.36 15.79 -66.06
CA PRO A 301 -10.65 15.20 -67.36
C PRO A 301 -9.94 16.01 -68.46
N GLU A 302 -9.01 15.34 -69.13
CA GLU A 302 -8.70 15.46 -70.56
C GLU A 302 -8.49 16.89 -71.15
N HIS A 303 -7.23 17.20 -71.45
CA HIS A 303 -6.90 17.88 -72.70
C HIS A 303 -5.95 17.01 -73.54
N SER A 304 -6.53 16.30 -74.50
CA SER A 304 -5.89 15.82 -75.72
C SER A 304 -6.75 16.23 -76.91
#